data_AF-A0A4R8LV95-F1
#
_entry.id   AF-A0A4R8LV95-F1
#
_cell.length_a   1.000
_cell.length_b   1.000
_cell.length_c   1.000
_cell.angle_alpha   90.00
_cell.angle_beta   90.00
_cell.angle_gamma   90.00
#
_symmetry.space_group_name_H-M   'P 1'
#
loop_
_entity.id
_entity.type
_entity.pdbx_description
1 polymer ?
#
loop_
_entity_poly.entity_id
_entity_poly.type
_entity_poly.pdbx_seq_one_letter_code
_entity_poly.pdbx_strand_id
1 'polypeptide(L)'
;MHTGAGVLFIVKNYSGDLMNFEMAAEMCEVPNATVRVNDDVAVENSSYTTGRRGVAGTVIVEKLVGSLAESSADLERCRAFGERVVTNIASMGVAFSSCTVPAAGKPTFAIGDDEIEIGVGIHGEPGRRRARIEPADAIVDELLTAIVGELEPAADAQLLVLVNGLGGTPLSELYLLFNSASAWLAQRGLKIARAQVGSPTTSLDMAGASLTVCSFDAEMIRHWDSPVHTPALRWGR
;
A
#
# COMPACT_ATOMS: atom_id res chain seq x y z
N MET A 1 -21.96 17.17 4.35
CA MET A 1 -21.87 18.55 4.88
C MET A 1 -20.60 19.17 4.32
N HIS A 2 -20.67 20.38 3.77
CA HIS A 2 -19.48 21.16 3.43
C HIS A 2 -19.10 21.97 4.67
N THR A 3 -18.00 21.63 5.33
CA THR A 3 -17.58 22.29 6.58
C THR A 3 -16.77 23.56 6.34
N GLY A 4 -16.34 23.81 5.09
CA GLY A 4 -15.44 24.92 4.75
C GLY A 4 -13.99 24.72 5.19
N ALA A 5 -13.64 23.56 5.75
CA ALA A 5 -12.30 23.25 6.28
C ALA A 5 -11.27 22.86 5.20
N GLY A 6 -11.67 22.89 3.92
CA GLY A 6 -10.83 22.53 2.77
C GLY A 6 -10.94 21.06 2.36
N VAL A 7 -10.15 20.69 1.36
CA VAL A 7 -10.15 19.35 0.73
C VAL A 7 -8.72 18.81 0.65
N LEU A 8 -8.49 17.60 1.14
CA LEU A 8 -7.21 16.91 0.97
C LEU A 8 -7.35 15.82 -0.09
N PHE A 9 -6.56 15.91 -1.15
CA PHE A 9 -6.43 14.85 -2.14
C PHE A 9 -5.32 13.88 -1.73
N ILE A 10 -5.66 12.61 -1.51
CA ILE A 10 -4.68 11.53 -1.35
C ILE A 10 -4.55 10.85 -2.71
N VAL A 11 -3.41 11.00 -3.36
CA VAL A 11 -3.23 10.63 -4.77
C VAL A 11 -2.12 9.58 -4.89
N LYS A 12 -2.45 8.42 -5.48
CA LYS A 12 -1.45 7.39 -5.80
C LYS A 12 -0.51 7.92 -6.89
N ASN A 13 0.78 7.62 -6.79
CA ASN A 13 1.76 8.09 -7.75
C ASN A 13 1.69 7.35 -9.10
N TYR A 14 0.73 7.75 -9.93
CA TYR A 14 0.60 7.38 -11.33
C TYR A 14 0.48 8.64 -12.17
N SER A 15 1.14 8.70 -13.33
CA SER A 15 1.17 9.91 -14.15
C SER A 15 -0.23 10.40 -14.53
N GLY A 16 -1.13 9.48 -14.86
CA GLY A 16 -2.53 9.83 -15.15
C GLY A 16 -3.28 10.36 -13.93
N ASP A 17 -3.07 9.77 -12.75
CA ASP A 17 -3.70 10.22 -11.50
C ASP A 17 -3.20 11.62 -11.14
N LEU A 18 -1.88 11.84 -11.16
CA LEU A 18 -1.29 13.14 -10.84
C LEU A 18 -1.81 14.25 -11.76
N MET A 19 -1.77 14.05 -13.08
CA MET A 19 -2.24 15.06 -14.04
C MET A 19 -3.71 15.42 -13.82
N ASN A 20 -4.57 14.42 -13.58
CA ASN A 20 -6.00 14.66 -13.39
C ASN A 20 -6.30 15.34 -12.04
N PHE A 21 -5.61 14.94 -10.96
CA PHE A 21 -5.81 15.55 -9.65
C PHE A 21 -5.17 16.93 -9.52
N GLU A 22 -4.08 17.21 -10.23
CA GLU A 22 -3.53 18.57 -10.36
C GLU A 22 -4.55 19.50 -11.03
N MET A 23 -5.15 19.07 -12.15
CA MET A 23 -6.21 19.83 -12.82
C MET A 23 -7.43 20.01 -11.91
N ALA A 24 -7.84 18.96 -11.18
CA ALA A 24 -8.95 19.06 -10.23
C ALA A 24 -8.66 20.01 -9.07
N ALA A 25 -7.41 20.05 -8.56
CA ALA A 25 -6.98 20.96 -7.52
C ALA A 25 -6.98 22.42 -7.98
N GLU A 26 -6.58 22.69 -9.22
CA GLU A 26 -6.65 24.03 -9.84
C GLU A 26 -8.09 24.51 -10.04
N MET A 27 -9.00 23.59 -10.41
CA MET A 27 -10.42 23.87 -10.58
C MET A 27 -11.19 23.97 -9.26
N CYS A 28 -10.59 23.56 -8.14
CA CYS A 28 -11.25 23.52 -6.84
C CYS A 28 -11.29 24.92 -6.21
N GLU A 29 -12.49 25.46 -6.01
CA GLU A 29 -12.70 26.81 -5.48
C GLU A 29 -12.47 26.93 -3.96
N VAL A 30 -12.20 25.82 -3.26
CA VAL A 30 -11.94 25.79 -1.82
C VAL A 30 -10.47 25.48 -1.54
N PRO A 31 -9.93 25.88 -0.36
CA PRO A 31 -8.58 25.53 0.02
C PRO A 31 -8.36 24.02 -0.11
N ASN A 32 -7.31 23.64 -0.83
CA ASN A 32 -7.01 22.24 -1.06
C ASN A 32 -5.51 21.97 -0.95
N ALA A 33 -5.19 20.71 -0.72
CA ALA A 33 -3.83 20.21 -0.63
C ALA A 33 -3.76 18.77 -1.17
N THR A 34 -2.56 18.32 -1.50
CA THR A 34 -2.33 16.98 -2.03
C THR A 34 -1.27 16.25 -1.22
N VAL A 35 -1.54 15.00 -0.87
CA VAL A 35 -0.58 14.01 -0.38
C VAL A 35 -0.38 12.98 -1.48
N ARG A 36 0.84 12.89 -2.02
CA ARG A 36 1.20 11.90 -3.01
C ARG A 36 1.72 10.65 -2.32
N VAL A 37 1.12 9.49 -2.62
CA VAL A 37 1.54 8.19 -2.09
C VAL A 37 2.40 7.46 -3.10
N ASN A 38 3.61 7.10 -2.70
CA ASN A 38 4.65 6.50 -3.54
C ASN A 38 5.41 5.37 -2.80
N ASP A 39 4.65 4.51 -2.11
CA ASP A 39 5.14 3.50 -1.18
C ASP A 39 5.77 2.26 -1.85
N ASP A 40 5.61 2.06 -3.16
CA ASP A 40 6.12 0.87 -3.83
C ASP A 40 7.65 0.92 -4.03
N VAL A 41 8.38 0.06 -3.33
CA VAL A 41 9.85 0.00 -3.38
C VAL A 41 10.39 -0.82 -4.54
N ALA A 42 9.53 -1.46 -5.33
CA ALA A 42 9.98 -2.34 -6.41
C ALA A 42 10.80 -1.61 -7.47
N VAL A 43 10.34 -0.46 -7.97
CA VAL A 43 11.00 0.23 -9.09
C VAL A 43 10.97 1.74 -8.89
N GLU A 44 12.09 2.40 -9.22
CA GLU A 44 12.20 3.87 -9.17
C GLU A 44 11.59 4.56 -10.40
N ASN A 45 11.43 3.87 -11.53
CA ASN A 45 10.68 4.36 -12.68
C ASN A 45 9.91 3.19 -13.31
N SER A 46 8.65 3.40 -13.66
CA SER A 46 7.80 2.38 -14.29
C SER A 46 7.10 2.92 -15.54
N SER A 47 6.42 2.06 -16.31
CA SER A 47 5.75 2.42 -17.56
C SER A 47 4.75 3.58 -17.43
N TYR A 48 4.17 3.79 -16.24
CA TYR A 48 3.13 4.80 -15.99
C TYR A 48 3.46 5.75 -14.84
N THR A 49 4.70 5.75 -14.33
CA THR A 49 5.08 6.55 -13.16
C THR A 49 6.50 7.12 -13.29
N THR A 50 6.65 8.40 -12.93
CA THR A 50 7.94 9.00 -12.58
C THR A 50 8.18 8.82 -11.08
N GLY A 51 9.28 8.17 -10.70
CA GLY A 51 9.46 7.73 -9.32
C GLY A 51 8.73 6.41 -9.00
N ARG A 52 8.53 6.16 -7.70
CA ARG A 52 7.88 4.97 -7.16
C ARG A 52 6.35 4.98 -7.28
N ARG A 53 5.72 3.84 -7.56
CA ARG A 53 4.25 3.73 -7.63
C ARG A 53 3.60 3.92 -6.25
N GLY A 54 2.33 4.34 -6.24
CA GLY A 54 1.49 4.32 -5.04
C GLY A 54 0.59 3.08 -5.04
N VAL A 55 0.69 2.22 -4.03
CA VAL A 55 0.02 0.92 -3.98
C VAL A 55 -0.73 0.74 -2.63
N ALA A 56 -0.71 -0.45 -2.04
CA ALA A 56 -1.53 -0.82 -0.87
C ALA A 56 -1.27 0.04 0.39
N GLY A 57 -0.12 0.70 0.51
CA GLY A 57 0.15 1.66 1.59
C GLY A 57 -0.78 2.87 1.58
N THR A 58 -1.41 3.18 0.45
CA THR A 58 -2.44 4.22 0.33
C THR A 58 -3.57 4.03 1.34
N VAL A 59 -4.00 2.79 1.58
CA VAL A 59 -5.08 2.49 2.54
C VAL A 59 -4.68 2.86 3.98
N ILE A 60 -3.39 2.74 4.31
CA ILE A 60 -2.86 3.16 5.61
C ILE A 60 -2.89 4.68 5.72
N VAL A 61 -2.46 5.40 4.68
CA VAL A 61 -2.53 6.87 4.61
C VAL A 61 -3.98 7.33 4.77
N GLU A 62 -4.91 6.75 4.02
CA GLU A 62 -6.34 7.07 4.09
C GLU A 62 -6.92 6.84 5.49
N LYS A 63 -6.63 5.70 6.12
CA LYS A 63 -7.13 5.40 7.48
C LYS A 63 -6.58 6.38 8.52
N LEU A 64 -5.28 6.64 8.49
CA LEU A 64 -4.62 7.47 9.50
C LEU A 64 -5.03 8.94 9.34
N VAL A 65 -5.01 9.46 8.12
CA VAL A 65 -5.39 10.84 7.83
C VAL A 65 -6.89 11.05 8.03
N GLY A 66 -7.73 10.09 7.66
CA GLY A 66 -9.18 10.14 7.90
C GLY A 66 -9.50 10.23 9.40
N SER A 67 -8.83 9.42 10.23
CA SER A 67 -8.94 9.50 11.68
C SER A 67 -8.52 10.87 12.25
N LEU A 68 -7.42 11.44 11.73
CA LEU A 68 -6.98 12.77 12.13
C LEU A 68 -7.98 13.86 11.72
N ALA A 69 -8.54 13.78 10.51
CA ALA A 69 -9.57 14.70 10.04
C ALA A 69 -10.85 14.63 10.91
N GLU A 70 -11.27 13.43 11.36
CA GLU A 70 -12.39 13.28 12.30
C GLU A 70 -12.13 13.96 13.65
N SER A 71 -10.87 14.12 14.05
CA SER A 71 -10.48 14.89 15.24
C SER A 71 -10.52 16.42 15.05
N SER A 72 -11.11 16.89 13.94
CA SER A 72 -11.23 18.31 13.56
C SER A 72 -9.88 19.00 13.32
N ALA A 73 -8.86 18.24 12.93
CA ALA A 73 -7.59 18.80 12.46
C ALA A 73 -7.80 19.61 11.17
N ASP A 74 -7.04 20.69 11.02
CA ASP A 74 -7.08 21.51 9.81
C ASP A 74 -6.39 20.81 8.61
N LEU A 75 -6.59 21.39 7.42
CA LEU A 75 -6.07 20.87 6.16
C LEU A 75 -4.54 20.76 6.16
N GLU A 76 -3.84 21.75 6.71
CA GLU A 76 -2.37 21.76 6.76
C GLU A 76 -1.83 20.64 7.65
N ARG A 77 -2.44 20.45 8.82
CA ARG A 77 -2.10 19.36 9.74
C ARG A 77 -2.38 17.99 9.11
N CYS A 78 -3.50 17.84 8.40
CA CYS A 78 -3.81 16.59 7.69
C CYS A 78 -2.81 16.29 6.57
N ARG A 79 -2.43 17.31 5.78
CA ARG A 79 -1.41 17.20 4.74
C ARG A 79 -0.06 16.79 5.32
N ALA A 80 0.45 17.54 6.30
CA ALA A 80 1.75 17.27 6.92
C ALA A 80 1.79 15.88 7.58
N PHE A 81 0.69 15.46 8.21
CA PHE A 81 0.58 14.13 8.78
C PHE A 81 0.58 13.05 7.69
N GLY A 82 -0.18 13.23 6.60
CA GLY A 82 -0.18 12.31 5.46
C GLY A 82 1.18 12.17 4.80
N GLU A 83 1.88 13.28 4.54
CA GLU A 83 3.25 13.28 4.00
C GLU A 83 4.21 12.49 4.92
N ARG A 84 4.12 12.69 6.24
CA ARG A 84 4.92 11.93 7.21
C ARG A 84 4.56 10.45 7.26
N VAL A 85 3.28 10.10 7.11
CA VAL A 85 2.86 8.71 7.03
C VAL A 85 3.46 8.07 5.77
N VAL A 86 3.42 8.74 4.62
CA VAL A 86 4.02 8.25 3.37
C VAL A 86 5.52 7.96 3.52
N THR A 87 6.29 8.82 4.20
CA THR A 87 7.72 8.58 4.42
C THR A 87 8.02 7.43 5.39
N ASN A 88 7.00 6.89 6.07
CA ASN A 88 7.13 5.78 7.01
C ASN A 88 6.45 4.49 6.50
N ILE A 89 6.09 4.42 5.21
CA ILE A 89 5.48 3.24 4.60
C ILE A 89 6.29 2.78 3.39
N ALA A 90 6.49 1.47 3.28
CA ALA A 90 7.05 0.83 2.10
C ALA A 90 6.28 -0.45 1.77
N SER A 91 6.14 -0.72 0.49
CA SER A 91 5.36 -1.83 -0.07
C SER A 91 6.10 -2.52 -1.21
N MET A 92 5.86 -3.81 -1.38
CA MET A 92 6.30 -4.55 -2.56
C MET A 92 5.36 -5.71 -2.85
N GLY A 93 5.02 -5.90 -4.14
CA GLY A 93 4.09 -6.92 -4.62
C GLY A 93 4.75 -8.11 -5.29
N VAL A 94 4.00 -9.19 -5.45
CA VAL A 94 4.33 -10.36 -6.28
C VAL A 94 3.05 -10.86 -6.98
N ALA A 95 3.16 -11.24 -8.25
CA ALA A 95 2.08 -11.87 -9.01
C ALA A 95 2.45 -13.29 -9.44
N PHE A 96 1.49 -14.20 -9.34
CA PHE A 96 1.52 -15.57 -9.87
C PHE A 96 0.73 -15.67 -11.19
N SER A 97 -0.23 -14.78 -11.40
CA SER A 97 -0.93 -14.62 -12.67
C SER A 97 -1.07 -13.14 -13.02
N SER A 98 -1.34 -12.85 -14.28
CA SER A 98 -1.76 -11.51 -14.71
C SER A 98 -3.24 -11.28 -14.40
N CYS A 99 -3.70 -10.03 -14.51
CA CYS A 99 -5.12 -9.67 -14.48
C CYS A 99 -5.69 -9.51 -15.88
N THR A 100 -7.01 -9.67 -16.02
CA THR A 100 -7.74 -9.42 -17.26
C THR A 100 -8.59 -8.17 -17.13
N VAL A 101 -8.26 -7.13 -17.89
CA VAL A 101 -9.15 -5.96 -18.04
C VAL A 101 -10.36 -6.38 -18.90
N PRO A 102 -11.61 -6.26 -18.42
CA PRO A 102 -12.79 -6.77 -19.13
C PRO A 102 -12.91 -6.27 -20.57
N ALA A 103 -12.57 -5.00 -20.80
CA ALA A 103 -12.62 -4.38 -22.13
C ALA A 103 -11.55 -4.95 -23.10
N ALA A 104 -10.41 -5.41 -22.58
CA ALA A 104 -9.34 -5.99 -23.39
C ALA A 104 -9.56 -7.49 -23.65
N GLY A 105 -10.26 -8.20 -22.75
CA GLY A 105 -10.60 -9.62 -22.90
C GLY A 105 -9.41 -10.59 -22.89
N LYS A 106 -8.22 -10.10 -22.52
CA LYS A 106 -6.98 -10.88 -22.43
C LYS A 106 -6.13 -10.40 -21.26
N PRO A 107 -5.21 -11.24 -20.75
CA PRO A 107 -4.27 -10.84 -19.70
C PRO A 107 -3.46 -9.59 -20.05
N THR A 108 -3.18 -8.74 -19.07
CA THR A 108 -2.38 -7.51 -19.24
C THR A 108 -0.91 -7.81 -19.55
N PHE A 109 -0.41 -8.96 -19.10
CA PHE A 109 0.91 -9.50 -19.45
C PHE A 109 0.89 -11.03 -19.48
N ALA A 110 1.86 -11.63 -20.17
CA ALA A 110 2.03 -13.08 -20.19
C ALA A 110 2.95 -13.54 -19.07
N ILE A 111 2.56 -14.57 -18.33
CA ILE A 111 3.36 -15.23 -17.28
C ILE A 111 3.10 -16.73 -17.33
N GLY A 112 4.14 -17.55 -17.21
CA GLY A 112 4.02 -19.00 -17.23
C GLY A 112 3.45 -19.57 -15.93
N ASP A 113 2.93 -20.79 -15.99
CA ASP A 113 2.31 -21.47 -14.85
C ASP A 113 3.26 -21.73 -13.67
N ASP A 114 4.58 -21.76 -13.93
CA ASP A 114 5.63 -21.91 -12.91
C ASP A 114 6.42 -20.62 -12.66
N GLU A 115 5.95 -19.48 -13.16
CA GLU A 115 6.61 -18.18 -13.07
C GLU A 115 5.92 -17.23 -12.07
N ILE A 116 6.70 -16.34 -11.46
CA ILE A 116 6.23 -15.21 -10.65
C ILE A 116 6.84 -13.90 -11.16
N GLU A 117 6.08 -12.81 -11.06
CA GLU A 117 6.54 -11.45 -11.33
C GLU A 117 6.75 -10.72 -10.00
N ILE A 118 8.02 -10.49 -9.64
CA ILE A 118 8.39 -9.89 -8.36
C ILE A 118 8.46 -8.38 -8.52
N GLY A 119 7.76 -7.66 -7.64
CA GLY A 119 7.62 -6.21 -7.69
C GLY A 119 6.55 -5.74 -8.67
N VAL A 120 5.53 -6.56 -8.98
CA VAL A 120 4.42 -6.18 -9.87
C VAL A 120 3.65 -4.96 -9.34
N GLY A 121 3.16 -4.11 -10.25
CA GLY A 121 2.27 -2.99 -9.91
C GLY A 121 0.78 -3.38 -9.94
N ILE A 122 -0.09 -2.48 -9.45
CA ILE A 122 -1.55 -2.73 -9.36
C ILE A 122 -2.31 -2.60 -10.68
N HIS A 123 -1.65 -2.23 -11.79
CA HIS A 123 -2.24 -2.26 -13.13
C HIS A 123 -1.57 -3.33 -14.02
N GLY A 124 -0.81 -4.25 -13.43
CA GLY A 124 -0.05 -5.27 -14.15
C GLY A 124 1.23 -4.73 -14.80
N GLU A 125 1.75 -3.61 -14.32
CA GLU A 125 3.05 -3.12 -14.74
C GLU A 125 4.15 -4.13 -14.37
N PRO A 126 5.15 -4.33 -15.26
CA PRO A 126 6.29 -5.18 -14.96
C PRO A 126 6.95 -4.81 -13.63
N GLY A 127 7.42 -5.83 -12.93
CA GLY A 127 8.14 -5.68 -11.68
C GLY A 127 9.63 -5.52 -11.89
N ARG A 128 10.38 -5.86 -10.84
CA ARG A 128 11.85 -5.91 -10.86
C ARG A 128 12.35 -7.01 -11.78
N ARG A 129 11.74 -8.20 -11.66
CA ARG A 129 12.18 -9.40 -12.37
C ARG A 129 11.09 -10.46 -12.39
N ARG A 130 11.22 -11.34 -13.37
CA ARG A 130 10.54 -12.63 -13.39
C ARG A 130 11.40 -13.72 -12.75
N ALA A 131 10.75 -14.65 -12.07
CA ALA A 131 11.39 -15.79 -11.42
C ALA A 131 10.52 -17.05 -11.57
N ARG A 132 11.03 -18.20 -11.14
CA ARG A 132 10.18 -19.36 -10.89
C ARG A 132 9.45 -19.19 -9.55
N ILE A 133 8.31 -19.85 -9.39
CA ILE A 133 7.61 -19.94 -8.10
C ILE A 133 8.57 -20.52 -7.05
N GLU A 134 8.66 -19.85 -5.91
CA GLU A 134 9.44 -20.26 -4.75
C GLU A 134 8.54 -20.47 -3.52
N PRO A 135 9.02 -21.16 -2.46
CA PRO A 135 8.29 -21.24 -1.19
C PRO A 135 7.95 -19.86 -0.62
N ALA A 136 6.85 -19.76 0.11
CA ALA A 136 6.37 -18.52 0.72
C ALA A 136 7.46 -17.77 1.52
N ASP A 137 8.29 -18.50 2.26
CA ASP A 137 9.39 -17.92 3.05
C ASP A 137 10.43 -17.19 2.18
N ALA A 138 10.74 -17.72 0.99
CA ALA A 138 11.69 -17.09 0.07
C ALA A 138 11.09 -15.84 -0.59
N ILE A 139 9.80 -15.92 -0.99
CA ILE A 139 9.07 -14.76 -1.52
C ILE A 139 9.02 -13.64 -0.48
N VAL A 140 8.64 -13.98 0.77
CA VAL A 140 8.59 -13.01 1.87
C VAL A 140 9.96 -12.43 2.18
N ASP A 141 11.02 -13.23 2.15
CA ASP A 141 12.39 -12.75 2.38
C ASP A 141 12.79 -11.69 1.37
N GLU A 142 12.52 -11.89 0.07
CA GLU A 142 12.83 -10.90 -0.97
C GLU A 142 12.02 -9.62 -0.79
N LEU A 143 10.70 -9.73 -0.57
CA LEU A 143 9.83 -8.57 -0.39
C LEU A 143 10.20 -7.77 0.85
N LEU A 144 10.36 -8.42 2.01
CA LEU A 144 10.69 -7.74 3.26
C LEU A 144 12.11 -7.22 3.31
N THR A 145 13.07 -7.87 2.64
CA THR A 145 14.43 -7.32 2.51
C THR A 145 14.39 -5.97 1.81
N ALA A 146 13.62 -5.84 0.72
CA ALA A 146 13.47 -4.57 0.03
C ALA A 146 12.72 -3.52 0.88
N ILE A 147 11.60 -3.91 1.51
CA ILE A 147 10.75 -3.02 2.30
C ILE A 147 11.48 -2.51 3.56
N VAL A 148 12.09 -3.39 4.32
CA VAL A 148 12.79 -3.03 5.56
C VAL A 148 14.12 -2.35 5.27
N GLY A 149 14.80 -2.71 4.17
CA GLY A 149 15.98 -2.00 3.70
C GLY A 149 15.69 -0.56 3.30
N GLU A 150 14.50 -0.28 2.78
CA GLU A 150 14.06 1.09 2.50
C GLU A 150 13.70 1.86 3.78
N LEU A 151 12.93 1.24 4.68
CA LEU A 151 12.39 1.92 5.85
C LEU A 151 13.43 2.15 6.94
N GLU A 152 14.44 1.29 7.02
CA GLU A 152 15.45 1.26 8.09
C GLU A 152 14.83 1.49 9.49
N PRO A 153 13.81 0.70 9.89
CA PRO A 153 13.07 0.96 11.11
C PRO A 153 14.01 0.90 12.33
N ALA A 154 13.80 1.83 13.27
CA ALA A 154 14.52 1.81 14.55
C ALA A 154 14.30 0.48 15.29
N ALA A 155 15.26 0.08 16.11
CA ALA A 155 15.21 -1.21 16.80
C ALA A 155 13.98 -1.38 17.72
N ASP A 156 13.42 -0.28 18.24
CA ASP A 156 12.23 -0.25 19.08
C ASP A 156 10.95 0.14 18.32
N ALA A 157 11.03 0.31 17.00
CA ALA A 157 9.91 0.68 16.15
C ALA A 157 8.75 -0.32 16.30
N GLN A 158 7.54 0.21 16.36
CA GLN A 158 6.31 -0.57 16.32
C GLN A 158 5.86 -0.65 14.87
N LEU A 159 5.70 -1.85 14.32
CA LEU A 159 5.32 -2.02 12.92
C LEU A 159 3.83 -2.31 12.76
N LEU A 160 3.21 -1.70 11.75
CA LEU A 160 1.99 -2.22 11.13
C LEU A 160 2.39 -3.02 9.89
N VAL A 161 1.88 -4.25 9.78
CA VAL A 161 2.04 -5.09 8.59
C VAL A 161 0.69 -5.27 7.91
N LEU A 162 0.60 -4.87 6.64
CA LEU A 162 -0.53 -5.18 5.78
C LEU A 162 -0.10 -6.27 4.79
N VAL A 163 -0.78 -7.42 4.85
CA VAL A 163 -0.72 -8.45 3.80
C VAL A 163 -1.95 -8.30 2.93
N ASN A 164 -1.72 -7.80 1.71
CA ASN A 164 -2.76 -7.43 0.78
C ASN A 164 -2.83 -8.41 -0.40
N GLY A 165 -3.98 -9.05 -0.61
CA GLY A 165 -4.22 -9.84 -1.81
C GLY A 165 -4.54 -8.95 -3.02
N LEU A 166 -3.99 -9.30 -4.19
CA LEU A 166 -4.19 -8.56 -5.44
C LEU A 166 -5.48 -8.98 -6.17
N GLY A 167 -6.27 -9.89 -5.60
CA GLY A 167 -7.60 -10.26 -6.10
C GLY A 167 -7.83 -11.76 -6.09
N GLY A 168 -7.03 -12.50 -6.86
CA GLY A 168 -7.17 -13.93 -7.10
C GLY A 168 -6.58 -14.86 -6.03
N THR A 169 -5.90 -14.32 -5.01
CA THR A 169 -5.24 -15.12 -3.97
C THR A 169 -6.20 -15.47 -2.83
N PRO A 170 -6.35 -16.76 -2.47
CA PRO A 170 -7.15 -17.20 -1.33
C PRO A 170 -6.69 -16.59 0.00
N LEU A 171 -7.64 -16.29 0.89
CA LEU A 171 -7.35 -15.73 2.21
C LEU A 171 -6.41 -16.62 3.04
N SER A 172 -6.50 -17.95 2.91
CA SER A 172 -5.61 -18.90 3.57
C SER A 172 -4.14 -18.72 3.15
N GLU A 173 -3.89 -18.40 1.88
CA GLU A 173 -2.54 -18.14 1.37
C GLU A 173 -2.02 -16.78 1.83
N LEU A 174 -2.89 -15.78 1.97
CA LEU A 174 -2.51 -14.51 2.59
C LEU A 174 -2.07 -14.70 4.06
N TYR A 175 -2.75 -15.58 4.80
CA TYR A 175 -2.32 -15.93 6.17
C TYR A 175 -1.03 -16.75 6.20
N LEU A 176 -0.75 -17.57 5.18
CA LEU A 176 0.56 -18.21 5.01
C LEU A 176 1.67 -17.15 4.86
N LEU A 177 1.47 -16.17 3.97
CA LEU A 177 2.42 -15.05 3.81
C LEU A 177 2.57 -14.24 5.09
N PHE A 178 1.48 -13.99 5.84
CA PHE A 178 1.55 -13.31 7.12
C PHE A 178 2.37 -14.09 8.16
N ASN A 179 2.19 -15.42 8.23
CA ASN A 179 2.99 -16.27 9.12
C ASN A 179 4.48 -16.17 8.79
N SER A 180 4.85 -16.30 7.51
CA SER A 180 6.24 -16.14 7.06
C SER A 180 6.78 -14.75 7.36
N ALA A 181 6.00 -13.69 7.11
CA ALA A 181 6.39 -12.30 7.39
C ALA A 181 6.60 -12.05 8.89
N SER A 182 5.71 -12.59 9.73
CA SER A 182 5.84 -12.49 11.18
C SER A 182 7.09 -13.18 11.70
N ALA A 183 7.41 -14.37 11.18
CA ALA A 183 8.63 -15.08 11.56
C ALA A 183 9.89 -14.32 11.11
N TRP A 184 9.89 -13.81 9.87
CA TRP A 184 11.00 -13.05 9.30
C TRP A 184 11.33 -11.78 10.10
N LEU A 185 10.30 -11.03 10.50
CA LEU A 185 10.44 -9.80 11.31
C LEU A 185 10.89 -10.11 12.73
N ALA A 186 10.32 -11.15 13.36
CA ALA A 186 10.68 -11.56 14.71
C ALA A 186 12.15 -12.00 14.82
N GLN A 187 12.67 -12.74 13.82
CA GLN A 187 14.09 -13.13 13.77
C GLN A 187 15.05 -11.93 13.72
N ARG A 188 14.58 -10.77 13.28
CA ARG A 188 15.33 -9.51 13.21
C ARG A 188 15.02 -8.57 14.37
N GLY A 189 14.27 -9.02 15.38
CA GLY A 189 13.91 -8.22 16.55
C GLY A 189 12.87 -7.13 16.27
N LEU A 190 12.25 -7.12 15.08
CA LEU A 190 11.26 -6.13 14.70
C LEU A 190 9.87 -6.55 15.20
N LYS A 191 9.19 -5.65 15.90
CA LYS A 191 7.91 -5.96 16.56
C LYS A 191 6.72 -5.50 15.74
N ILE A 192 5.88 -6.45 15.34
CA ILE A 192 4.56 -6.17 14.78
C ILE A 192 3.63 -5.74 15.91
N ALA A 193 3.20 -4.48 15.90
CA ALA A 193 2.20 -3.95 16.81
C ALA A 193 0.79 -4.15 16.27
N ARG A 194 0.59 -4.01 14.95
CA ARG A 194 -0.71 -4.19 14.29
C ARG A 194 -0.52 -4.98 13.00
N ALA A 195 -1.56 -5.70 12.62
CA ALA A 195 -1.57 -6.40 11.35
C ALA A 195 -2.97 -6.32 10.71
N GLN A 196 -2.99 -6.25 9.38
CA GLN A 196 -4.19 -6.38 8.58
C GLN A 196 -3.92 -7.40 7.48
N VAL A 197 -4.81 -8.38 7.32
CA VAL A 197 -4.72 -9.40 6.26
C VAL A 197 -6.03 -9.38 5.50
N GLY A 198 -5.97 -9.22 4.18
CA GLY A 198 -7.16 -9.14 3.32
C GLY A 198 -6.82 -8.57 1.95
N SER A 199 -7.80 -8.03 1.23
CA SER A 199 -7.60 -7.50 -0.13
C SER A 199 -8.15 -6.08 -0.28
N PRO A 200 -7.69 -5.09 0.51
CA PRO A 200 -8.17 -3.71 0.40
C PRO A 200 -7.68 -2.97 -0.86
N THR A 201 -6.62 -3.44 -1.54
CA THR A 201 -6.11 -2.85 -2.79
C THR A 201 -5.80 -3.93 -3.81
N THR A 202 -6.74 -4.18 -4.72
CA THR A 202 -6.66 -5.26 -5.70
C THR A 202 -6.23 -4.78 -7.09
N SER A 203 -5.87 -5.73 -7.94
CA SER A 203 -5.72 -5.61 -9.38
C SER A 203 -6.63 -6.65 -10.06
N LEU A 204 -7.94 -6.40 -10.01
CA LEU A 204 -8.97 -7.27 -10.59
C LEU A 204 -8.84 -8.73 -10.10
N ASP A 205 -8.58 -9.67 -11.01
CA ASP A 205 -8.46 -11.10 -10.81
C ASP A 205 -7.01 -11.60 -10.68
N MET A 206 -6.04 -10.68 -10.53
CA MET A 206 -4.63 -11.03 -10.37
C MET A 206 -4.42 -11.95 -9.16
N ALA A 207 -3.93 -13.17 -9.38
CA ALA A 207 -3.40 -14.00 -8.30
C ALA A 207 -2.03 -13.43 -7.91
N GLY A 208 -1.93 -12.94 -6.68
CA GLY A 208 -0.77 -12.22 -6.18
C GLY A 208 -1.05 -11.59 -4.82
N ALA A 209 0.01 -11.11 -4.20
CA ALA A 209 -0.06 -10.42 -2.92
C ALA A 209 0.97 -9.30 -2.85
N SER A 210 0.77 -8.34 -1.96
CA SER A 210 1.78 -7.38 -1.55
C SER A 210 1.94 -7.38 -0.04
N LEU A 211 3.16 -7.12 0.39
CA LEU A 211 3.47 -6.78 1.77
C LEU A 211 3.66 -5.27 1.83
N THR A 212 3.10 -4.67 2.87
CA THR A 212 3.32 -3.28 3.23
C THR A 212 3.70 -3.21 4.70
N VAL A 213 4.77 -2.50 5.01
CA VAL A 213 5.18 -2.21 6.37
C VAL A 213 5.06 -0.71 6.60
N CYS A 214 4.47 -0.33 7.74
CA CYS A 214 4.49 1.04 8.25
C CYS A 214 5.24 1.05 9.58
N SER A 215 6.25 1.92 9.71
CA SER A 215 6.92 2.18 10.99
C SER A 215 6.11 3.22 11.76
N PHE A 216 5.41 2.79 12.81
CA PHE A 216 4.56 3.67 13.60
C PHE A 216 5.34 4.43 14.67
N ASP A 217 4.92 5.68 14.87
CA ASP A 217 5.05 6.36 16.14
C ASP A 217 3.78 6.24 16.99
N ALA A 218 3.83 6.80 18.20
CA ALA A 218 2.70 6.77 19.12
C ALA A 218 1.45 7.51 18.62
N GLU A 219 1.58 8.52 17.74
CA GLU A 219 0.45 9.23 17.16
C GLU A 219 -0.23 8.40 16.07
N MET A 220 0.55 7.79 15.17
CA MET A 220 0.04 6.91 14.13
C MET A 220 -0.71 5.70 14.72
N ILE A 221 -0.20 5.09 15.81
CA ILE A 221 -0.90 4.00 16.51
C ILE A 221 -2.28 4.45 16.99
N ARG A 222 -2.38 5.64 17.62
CA ARG A 222 -3.67 6.16 18.11
C ARG A 222 -4.67 6.34 16.98
N HIS A 223 -4.24 6.85 15.83
CA HIS A 223 -5.12 7.04 14.67
C HIS A 223 -5.46 5.74 13.95
N TRP A 224 -4.58 4.74 13.97
CA TRP A 224 -4.91 3.40 13.50
C TRP A 224 -6.01 2.76 14.36
N ASP A 225 -5.82 2.80 15.68
CA ASP A 225 -6.72 2.18 16.65
C ASP A 225 -8.06 2.90 16.81
N SER A 226 -8.17 4.16 16.34
CA SER A 226 -9.43 4.89 16.39
C SER A 226 -10.53 4.14 15.62
N PRO A 227 -11.81 4.29 16.03
CA PRO A 227 -12.93 3.73 15.30
C PRO A 227 -12.90 4.08 13.80
N VAL A 228 -13.42 3.16 13.00
CA VAL A 228 -13.62 3.34 11.56
C VAL A 228 -14.85 2.54 11.14
N HIS A 229 -15.70 3.13 10.31
CA HIS A 229 -16.94 2.51 9.86
C HIS A 229 -17.10 2.66 8.35
N THR A 230 -16.23 2.00 7.58
CA THR A 230 -16.32 1.92 6.11
C THR A 230 -16.70 0.51 5.67
N PRO A 231 -17.06 0.30 4.38
CA PRO A 231 -17.38 -1.04 3.88
C PRO A 231 -16.25 -2.06 4.02
N ALA A 232 -14.99 -1.61 3.94
CA ALA A 232 -13.81 -2.49 3.92
C ALA A 232 -13.02 -2.49 5.25
N LEU A 233 -13.05 -1.40 6.02
CA LEU A 233 -12.40 -1.29 7.34
C LEU A 233 -13.45 -0.96 8.39
N ARG A 234 -13.60 -1.85 9.38
CA ARG A 234 -14.60 -1.68 10.42
C ARG A 234 -14.13 -2.20 11.78
N TRP A 235 -13.87 -1.28 12.71
CA TRP A 235 -13.58 -1.57 14.11
C TRP A 235 -13.89 -0.36 14.99
N GLY A 236 -13.85 -0.55 16.31
CA GLY A 236 -14.35 0.45 17.26
C GLY A 236 -15.88 0.46 17.34
N ARG A 237 -16.40 1.12 18.37
CA ARG A 237 -17.85 1.33 18.58
C ARG A 237 -18.17 2.80 18.42
#